data_AF-A0A2Z2I238-F1
#
_entry.id   AF-A0A2Z2I238-F1
#
_cell.length_a   1.000
_cell.length_b   1.000
_cell.length_c   1.000
_cell.angle_alpha   90.00
_cell.angle_beta   90.00
_cell.angle_gamma   90.00
#
_symmetry.space_group_name_H-M   'P 1'
#
loop_
_entity.id
_entity.type
_entity.pdbx_description
1 polymer ?
#
loop_
_entity_poly.entity_id
_entity_poly.type
_entity_poly.pdbx_seq_one_letter_code
_entity_poly.pdbx_strand_id
1 'polypeptide(L)'
;MKAVVTGEGNGVVGVNLRDNGGVEHLIEMTHGGEITGHQQDGYPDDPDDRTEAGNEHVNQARRFARYWVYRKRGYDTLEPTKNPDQIAQAAVALTPLSADVANSFFGELYHHLRSIYTDAESSIRMPEGVTPEEAVYQQDIYLGMDSETASAYADILTDPHVVDLLEDEVAGATIDELDAEAIADAAGVDLESMPNIRDGALVEAVSGVHVHWDDALGQYHTQWGTQPDLEREPDARIEIFAYEPDSFVDLKTQLVRNLVCQVRDCYLAMGIAPPEQFRILGHGRHDASTWYSHYDFYDEYFDPDAEISTWYEEQTPENAYEHEGETRRVHPNA
;
A
#
# COMPACT_ATOMS: atom_id res chain seq x y z
N MET A 1 0.92 18.79 7.33
CA MET A 1 0.80 17.99 8.56
C MET A 1 1.93 18.31 9.53
N LYS A 2 1.64 18.38 10.84
CA LYS A 2 2.63 18.43 11.93
C LYS A 2 2.04 17.72 13.13
N ALA A 3 2.73 16.75 13.74
CA ALA A 3 2.17 15.97 14.85
C ALA A 3 3.14 15.79 16.01
N VAL A 4 2.58 15.65 17.21
CA VAL A 4 3.29 15.25 18.43
C VAL A 4 2.43 14.26 19.23
N VAL A 5 3.07 13.25 19.81
CA VAL A 5 2.40 12.37 20.78
C VAL A 5 2.27 13.13 22.10
N THR A 6 1.05 13.32 22.58
CA THR A 6 0.76 14.14 23.78
C THR A 6 0.75 13.33 25.07
N GLY A 7 0.50 12.02 24.99
CA GLY A 7 0.51 11.13 26.14
C GLY A 7 0.17 9.69 25.77
N GLU A 8 0.42 8.79 26.70
CA GLU A 8 0.12 7.36 26.57
C GLU A 8 -0.32 6.84 27.95
N GLY A 9 -1.41 6.07 27.98
CA GLY A 9 -1.92 5.48 29.21
C GLY A 9 -3.22 4.72 29.00
N ASN A 10 -3.48 3.72 29.84
CA ASN A 10 -4.70 2.90 29.81
C ASN A 10 -4.98 2.24 28.43
N GLY A 11 -3.93 1.89 27.67
CA GLY A 11 -4.05 1.29 26.35
C GLY A 11 -4.42 2.26 25.22
N VAL A 12 -4.31 3.57 25.47
CA VAL A 12 -4.63 4.65 24.53
C VAL A 12 -3.42 5.58 24.37
N VAL A 13 -3.21 6.06 23.14
CA VAL A 13 -2.22 7.07 22.77
C VAL A 13 -2.94 8.32 22.28
N GLY A 14 -2.52 9.48 22.80
CA GLY A 14 -2.98 10.79 22.35
C GLY A 14 -2.01 11.41 21.36
N VAL A 15 -2.53 12.01 20.30
CA VAL A 15 -1.80 12.75 19.28
C VAL A 15 -2.44 14.13 19.13
N ASN A 16 -1.63 15.18 19.18
CA ASN A 16 -2.02 16.50 18.72
C ASN A 16 -1.33 16.74 17.38
N LEU A 17 -2.12 17.08 16.36
CA LEU A 17 -1.60 17.41 15.05
C LEU A 17 -2.27 18.64 14.47
N ARG A 18 -1.57 19.28 13.54
CA ARG A 18 -2.10 20.33 12.67
C ARG A 18 -2.17 19.82 11.23
N ASP A 19 -3.34 19.92 10.61
CA ASP A 19 -3.58 19.49 9.24
C ASP A 19 -3.00 20.47 8.20
N ASN A 20 -3.24 20.19 6.91
CA ASN A 20 -2.77 21.05 5.81
C ASN A 20 -3.56 22.36 5.69
N GLY A 21 -4.80 22.41 6.20
CA GLY A 21 -5.60 23.63 6.35
C GLY A 21 -5.19 24.50 7.54
N GLY A 22 -4.28 24.01 8.39
CA GLY A 22 -3.82 24.68 9.60
C GLY A 22 -4.73 24.46 10.82
N VAL A 23 -5.72 23.57 10.72
CA VAL A 23 -6.63 23.19 11.80
C VAL A 23 -5.92 22.26 12.78
N GLU A 24 -6.15 22.48 14.07
CA GLU A 24 -5.62 21.63 15.13
C GLU A 24 -6.59 20.48 15.43
N HIS A 25 -6.05 19.28 15.56
CA HIS A 25 -6.76 18.05 15.87
C HIS A 25 -6.13 17.39 17.10
N LEU A 26 -6.96 17.06 18.08
CA LEU A 26 -6.60 16.18 19.19
C LEU A 26 -7.26 14.83 18.97
N ILE A 27 -6.46 13.79 18.73
CA ILE A 27 -6.92 12.45 18.41
C ILE A 27 -6.41 11.48 19.47
N GLU A 28 -7.30 10.65 19.98
CA GLU A 28 -7.00 9.54 20.88
C GLU A 28 -7.31 8.22 20.17
N MET A 29 -6.40 7.25 20.28
CA MET A 29 -6.59 5.93 19.68
C MET A 29 -6.02 4.80 20.54
N THR A 30 -6.56 3.60 20.38
CA THR A 30 -6.00 2.39 20.99
C THR A 30 -4.67 2.01 20.34
N HIS A 31 -3.92 1.10 20.95
CA HIS A 31 -2.71 0.54 20.33
C HIS A 31 -2.97 -0.22 19.01
N GLY A 32 -4.23 -0.57 18.72
CA GLY A 32 -4.66 -1.14 17.44
C GLY A 32 -5.16 -0.10 16.43
N GLY A 33 -5.04 1.20 16.73
CA GLY A 33 -5.41 2.28 15.80
C GLY A 33 -6.89 2.66 15.78
N GLU A 34 -7.72 2.02 16.61
CA GLU A 34 -9.13 2.41 16.77
C GLU A 34 -9.21 3.79 17.42
N ILE A 35 -9.84 4.76 16.75
CA ILE A 35 -9.95 6.13 17.24
C ILE A 35 -11.07 6.20 18.27
N THR A 36 -10.71 6.49 19.52
CA THR A 36 -11.63 6.60 20.66
C THR A 36 -12.07 8.04 20.91
N GLY A 37 -11.34 9.02 20.39
CA GLY A 37 -11.65 10.44 20.51
C GLY A 37 -11.06 11.26 19.35
N HIS A 38 -11.80 12.25 18.86
CA HIS A 38 -11.33 13.22 17.88
C HIS A 38 -11.98 14.57 18.18
N GLN A 39 -11.18 15.58 18.53
CA GLN A 39 -11.62 16.96 18.75
C GLN A 39 -10.90 17.90 17.79
N GLN A 40 -11.66 18.81 17.17
CA GLN A 40 -11.20 19.88 16.29
C GLN A 40 -12.29 20.96 16.22
N ASP A 41 -11.92 22.21 15.93
CA ASP A 41 -12.87 23.34 15.81
C ASP A 41 -12.85 24.03 14.43
N GLY A 42 -12.14 23.47 13.45
CA GLY A 42 -11.97 24.05 12.10
C GLY A 42 -12.98 23.57 11.05
N TYR A 43 -13.62 22.42 11.27
CA TYR A 43 -14.63 21.83 10.39
C TYR A 43 -15.90 21.52 11.19
N PRO A 44 -17.09 21.48 10.56
CA PRO A 44 -18.33 21.05 11.22
C PRO A 44 -18.18 19.72 11.97
N ASP A 45 -18.89 19.53 13.08
CA ASP A 45 -18.87 18.27 13.85
C ASP A 45 -19.62 17.15 13.11
N ASP A 46 -20.76 17.51 12.50
CA ASP A 46 -21.56 16.62 11.67
C ASP A 46 -20.88 16.43 10.30
N PRO A 47 -20.51 15.20 9.89
CA PRO A 47 -19.94 14.92 8.58
C PRO A 47 -20.83 15.37 7.41
N ASP A 48 -22.15 15.36 7.58
CA ASP A 48 -23.12 15.75 6.53
C ASP A 48 -23.10 17.27 6.28
N ASP A 49 -22.59 18.05 7.23
CA ASP A 49 -22.43 19.51 7.12
C ASP A 49 -21.06 19.92 6.54
N ARG A 50 -20.12 18.97 6.37
CA ARG A 50 -18.78 19.26 5.84
C ARG A 50 -18.78 19.29 4.31
N THR A 51 -17.89 20.11 3.74
CA THR A 51 -17.52 19.98 2.33
C THR A 51 -16.69 18.70 2.12
N GLU A 52 -16.62 18.20 0.88
CA GLU A 52 -15.79 17.03 0.56
C GLU A 52 -14.31 17.24 0.94
N ALA A 53 -13.76 18.41 0.62
CA ALA A 53 -12.40 18.78 1.05
C ALA A 53 -12.24 18.83 2.58
N GLY A 54 -13.25 19.33 3.30
CA GLY A 54 -13.24 19.36 4.77
C GLY A 54 -13.33 17.95 5.37
N ASN A 55 -14.16 17.08 4.79
CA ASN A 55 -14.21 15.66 5.15
C ASN A 55 -12.85 15.00 4.92
N GLU A 56 -12.19 15.29 3.80
CA GLU A 56 -10.90 14.70 3.49
C GLU A 56 -9.79 15.19 4.42
N HIS A 57 -9.75 16.48 4.79
CA HIS A 57 -8.78 16.95 5.79
C HIS A 57 -8.95 16.25 7.15
N VAL A 58 -10.19 16.04 7.60
CA VAL A 58 -10.49 15.28 8.82
C VAL A 58 -10.04 13.81 8.68
N ASN A 59 -10.20 13.20 7.52
CA ASN A 59 -9.78 11.82 7.27
C ASN A 59 -8.25 11.69 7.15
N GLN A 60 -7.58 12.61 6.46
CA GLN A 60 -6.13 12.71 6.39
C GLN A 60 -5.53 12.84 7.80
N ALA A 61 -6.09 13.73 8.64
CA ALA A 61 -5.68 13.87 10.04
C ALA A 61 -5.75 12.54 10.81
N ARG A 62 -6.84 11.78 10.66
CA ARG A 62 -7.01 10.46 11.30
C ARG A 62 -5.99 9.44 10.80
N ARG A 63 -5.80 9.33 9.48
CA ARG A 63 -4.84 8.39 8.87
C ARG A 63 -3.41 8.74 9.28
N PHE A 64 -3.05 10.03 9.22
CA PHE A 64 -1.73 10.51 9.62
C PHE A 64 -1.47 10.29 11.12
N ALA A 65 -2.47 10.46 11.99
CA ALA A 65 -2.30 10.19 13.42
C ALA A 65 -1.95 8.71 13.69
N ARG A 66 -2.64 7.77 13.02
CA ARG A 66 -2.33 6.33 13.13
C ARG A 66 -0.89 6.07 12.68
N TYR A 67 -0.55 6.51 11.47
CA TYR A 67 0.82 6.37 10.95
C TYR A 67 1.87 6.99 11.86
N TRP A 68 1.61 8.15 12.43
CA TRP A 68 2.53 8.81 13.36
C TRP A 68 2.76 7.98 14.63
N VAL A 69 1.71 7.41 15.22
CA VAL A 69 1.84 6.52 16.37
C VAL A 69 2.59 5.25 15.99
N TYR A 70 2.29 4.66 14.83
CA TYR A 70 3.01 3.53 14.28
C TYR A 70 4.52 3.83 14.18
N ARG A 71 4.94 4.90 13.50
CA ARG A 71 6.37 5.24 13.35
C ARG A 71 7.05 5.60 14.67
N LYS A 72 6.36 6.34 15.55
CA LYS A 72 6.98 6.91 16.77
C LYS A 72 6.92 6.01 17.99
N ARG A 73 6.04 5.00 17.99
CA ARG A 73 5.84 4.09 19.13
C ARG A 73 5.87 2.61 18.75
N GLY A 74 5.81 2.30 17.45
CA GLY A 74 5.81 0.94 16.92
C GLY A 74 4.48 0.21 17.04
N TYR A 75 3.41 0.87 17.50
CA TYR A 75 2.11 0.21 17.65
C TYR A 75 1.45 -0.07 16.30
N ASP A 76 0.89 -1.28 16.18
CA ASP A 76 0.20 -1.75 14.98
C ASP A 76 -1.17 -1.07 14.79
N THR A 77 -1.12 0.18 14.37
CA THR A 77 -2.27 1.10 14.26
C THR A 77 -2.78 1.25 12.83
N LEU A 78 -2.11 0.61 11.87
CA LEU A 78 -2.44 0.65 10.45
C LEU A 78 -2.98 -0.71 10.02
N GLU A 79 -4.04 -0.69 9.21
CA GLU A 79 -4.49 -1.91 8.53
C GLU A 79 -3.36 -2.41 7.61
N PRO A 80 -3.05 -3.72 7.59
CA PRO A 80 -1.95 -4.28 6.80
C PRO A 80 -1.89 -3.79 5.35
N THR A 81 -3.01 -3.90 4.63
CA THR A 81 -3.17 -3.47 3.22
C THR A 81 -3.18 -1.95 3.00
N LYS A 82 -2.99 -1.15 4.07
CA LYS A 82 -2.86 0.31 4.04
C LYS A 82 -1.62 0.79 4.80
N ASN A 83 -0.74 -0.13 5.18
CA ASN A 83 0.52 0.20 5.81
C ASN A 83 1.60 0.32 4.72
N PRO A 84 2.15 1.52 4.47
CA PRO A 84 3.13 1.72 3.41
C PRO A 84 4.36 0.82 3.55
N ASP A 85 4.79 0.52 4.78
CA ASP A 85 5.96 -0.36 5.01
C ASP A 85 5.65 -1.82 4.66
N GLN A 86 4.43 -2.31 4.94
CA GLN A 86 4.03 -3.68 4.59
C GLN A 86 3.78 -3.86 3.09
N ILE A 87 3.20 -2.85 2.44
CA ILE A 87 3.01 -2.85 0.99
C ILE A 87 4.37 -2.82 0.28
N ALA A 88 5.32 -2.00 0.76
CA ALA A 88 6.69 -1.99 0.24
C ALA A 88 7.40 -3.34 0.45
N GLN A 89 7.19 -4.00 1.60
CA GLN A 89 7.66 -5.37 1.84
C GLN A 89 7.11 -6.36 0.83
N ALA A 90 5.82 -6.27 0.48
CA ALA A 90 5.26 -7.12 -0.56
C ALA A 90 5.87 -6.84 -1.93
N ALA A 91 6.07 -5.56 -2.30
CA ALA A 91 6.69 -5.20 -3.57
C ALA A 91 8.05 -5.86 -3.72
N VAL A 92 8.90 -5.77 -2.70
CA VAL A 92 10.23 -6.38 -2.74
C VAL A 92 10.21 -7.90 -2.59
N ALA A 93 9.24 -8.47 -1.88
CA ALA A 93 9.08 -9.92 -1.87
C ALA A 93 8.76 -10.48 -3.26
N LEU A 94 8.10 -9.70 -4.12
CA LEU A 94 7.75 -10.08 -5.48
C LEU A 94 8.89 -9.88 -6.48
N THR A 95 9.74 -8.87 -6.27
CA THR A 95 10.82 -8.47 -7.17
C THR A 95 11.78 -9.62 -7.57
N PRO A 96 12.41 -10.35 -6.62
CA PRO A 96 13.37 -11.42 -6.94
C PRO A 96 12.70 -12.73 -7.34
N LEU A 97 11.37 -12.79 -7.48
CA LEU A 97 10.70 -14.00 -7.94
C LEU A 97 11.05 -14.25 -9.40
N SER A 98 11.62 -15.43 -9.67
CA SER A 98 11.75 -15.94 -11.03
C SER A 98 10.36 -16.08 -11.67
N ALA A 99 10.30 -15.98 -12.99
CA ALA A 99 9.04 -16.09 -13.73
C ALA A 99 8.27 -17.38 -13.42
N ASP A 100 8.96 -18.51 -13.21
CA ASP A 100 8.34 -19.79 -12.86
C ASP A 100 7.67 -19.76 -11.48
N VAL A 101 8.33 -19.16 -10.49
CA VAL A 101 7.80 -19.03 -9.12
C VAL A 101 6.66 -18.01 -9.09
N ALA A 102 6.83 -16.86 -9.74
CA ALA A 102 5.79 -15.87 -9.85
C ALA A 102 4.55 -16.44 -10.56
N ASN A 103 4.74 -17.29 -11.58
CA ASN A 103 3.65 -18.01 -12.25
C ASN A 103 2.93 -19.01 -11.35
N SER A 104 3.61 -19.61 -10.38
CA SER A 104 2.95 -20.49 -9.41
C SER A 104 1.97 -19.76 -8.49
N PHE A 105 2.20 -18.46 -8.23
CA PHE A 105 1.31 -17.62 -7.41
C PHE A 105 0.29 -16.85 -8.26
N PHE A 106 0.73 -16.17 -9.31
CA PHE A 106 -0.10 -15.22 -10.08
C PHE A 106 -0.53 -15.75 -11.46
N GLY A 107 -0.30 -17.03 -11.75
CA GLY A 107 -0.64 -17.65 -13.03
C GLY A 107 -2.13 -17.56 -13.38
N GLU A 108 -3.03 -17.70 -12.40
CA GLU A 108 -4.47 -17.55 -12.63
C GLU A 108 -4.83 -16.14 -13.12
N LEU A 109 -4.26 -15.11 -12.48
CA LEU A 109 -4.42 -13.71 -12.89
C LEU A 109 -3.88 -13.48 -14.30
N TYR A 110 -2.65 -13.94 -14.58
CA TYR A 110 -2.03 -13.84 -15.90
C TYR A 110 -2.91 -14.44 -17.01
N HIS A 111 -3.38 -15.67 -16.80
CA HIS A 111 -4.23 -16.35 -17.77
C HIS A 111 -5.56 -15.65 -17.95
N HIS A 112 -6.15 -15.12 -16.88
CA HIS A 112 -7.37 -14.33 -16.99
C HIS A 112 -7.17 -13.04 -17.79
N LEU A 113 -6.17 -12.23 -17.46
CA LEU A 113 -5.91 -10.98 -18.17
C LEU A 113 -5.74 -11.21 -19.67
N ARG A 114 -5.00 -12.26 -20.05
CA ARG A 114 -4.85 -12.64 -21.47
C ARG A 114 -6.14 -13.16 -22.11
N SER A 115 -6.98 -13.87 -21.36
CA SER A 115 -8.28 -14.37 -21.87
C SER A 115 -9.27 -13.26 -22.21
N ILE A 116 -9.09 -12.05 -21.67
CA ILE A 116 -9.94 -10.89 -22.00
C ILE A 116 -9.74 -10.48 -23.46
N TYR A 117 -8.50 -10.60 -23.96
CA TYR A 117 -8.09 -10.12 -25.29
C TYR A 117 -7.87 -11.24 -26.32
N THR A 118 -8.02 -12.50 -25.89
CA THR A 118 -7.77 -13.69 -26.73
C THR A 118 -8.89 -14.72 -26.56
N ASP A 119 -8.95 -15.74 -27.44
CA ASP A 119 -9.91 -16.84 -27.30
C ASP A 119 -9.50 -17.87 -26.21
N ALA A 120 -8.58 -17.51 -25.30
CA ALA A 120 -8.17 -18.40 -24.22
C ALA A 120 -9.29 -18.57 -23.18
N GLU A 121 -9.41 -19.75 -22.59
CA GLU A 121 -10.35 -19.97 -21.49
C GLU A 121 -9.80 -19.42 -20.16
N SER A 122 -10.70 -18.91 -19.32
CA SER A 122 -10.38 -18.47 -17.95
C SER A 122 -11.17 -19.24 -16.89
N SER A 123 -10.52 -19.52 -15.76
CA SER A 123 -11.16 -20.05 -14.55
C SER A 123 -11.97 -19.00 -13.79
N ILE A 124 -11.64 -17.71 -13.97
CA ILE A 124 -12.31 -16.61 -13.30
C ILE A 124 -13.64 -16.35 -13.99
N ARG A 125 -14.72 -16.41 -13.20
CA ARG A 125 -16.07 -16.12 -13.68
C ARG A 125 -16.39 -14.66 -13.40
N MET A 126 -16.74 -13.92 -14.45
CA MET A 126 -17.22 -12.55 -14.30
C MET A 126 -18.61 -12.53 -13.63
N PRO A 127 -18.85 -11.57 -12.73
CA PRO A 127 -20.19 -11.29 -12.22
C PRO A 127 -21.19 -10.98 -13.32
N GLU A 128 -22.48 -11.22 -13.07
CA GLU A 128 -23.52 -10.93 -14.05
C GLU A 128 -23.60 -9.43 -14.35
N GLY A 129 -23.48 -9.07 -15.64
CA GLY A 129 -23.61 -7.68 -16.08
C GLY A 129 -22.35 -6.82 -15.93
N VAL A 130 -21.24 -7.38 -15.48
CA VAL A 130 -19.95 -6.69 -15.35
C VAL A 130 -19.05 -7.08 -16.51
N THR A 131 -18.55 -6.10 -17.26
CA THR A 131 -17.54 -6.35 -18.30
C THR A 131 -16.15 -6.46 -17.69
N PRO A 132 -15.21 -7.22 -18.31
CA PRO A 132 -13.84 -7.30 -17.83
C PRO A 132 -13.15 -5.95 -17.64
N GLU A 133 -13.44 -4.99 -18.51
CA GLU A 133 -12.84 -3.66 -18.52
C GLU A 133 -13.37 -2.75 -17.40
N GLU A 134 -14.57 -3.03 -16.88
CA GLU A 134 -15.17 -2.32 -15.73
C GLU A 134 -14.70 -2.89 -14.38
N ALA A 135 -14.00 -4.02 -14.40
CA ALA A 135 -13.57 -4.70 -13.18
C ALA A 135 -12.14 -4.33 -12.77
N VAL A 136 -11.92 -4.35 -11.46
CA VAL A 136 -10.60 -4.36 -10.84
C VAL A 136 -10.34 -5.78 -10.36
N TYR A 137 -9.24 -6.36 -10.82
CA TYR A 137 -8.78 -7.68 -10.40
C TYR A 137 -7.88 -7.53 -9.19
N GLN A 138 -8.27 -8.17 -8.08
CA GLN A 138 -7.52 -8.10 -6.85
C GLN A 138 -6.95 -9.45 -6.46
N GLN A 139 -5.77 -9.47 -5.85
CA GLN A 139 -5.18 -10.70 -5.32
C GLN A 139 -4.41 -10.40 -4.05
N ASP A 140 -4.72 -11.12 -2.97
CA ASP A 140 -4.11 -10.93 -1.66
C ASP A 140 -2.75 -11.62 -1.61
N ILE A 141 -1.79 -10.97 -0.95
CA ILE A 141 -0.42 -11.46 -0.74
C ILE A 141 -0.20 -11.67 0.76
N TYR A 142 0.26 -12.86 1.10
CA TYR A 142 0.60 -13.27 2.46
C TYR A 142 2.10 -13.56 2.52
N LEU A 143 2.83 -12.84 3.36
CA LEU A 143 4.28 -12.98 3.52
C LEU A 143 4.62 -13.98 4.63
N GLY A 144 5.57 -14.88 4.37
CA GLY A 144 5.94 -15.97 5.29
C GLY A 144 7.00 -15.62 6.33
N MET A 145 7.25 -14.33 6.56
CA MET A 145 8.32 -13.85 7.44
C MET A 145 7.90 -13.92 8.91
N ASP A 146 8.77 -14.46 9.77
CA ASP A 146 8.66 -14.21 11.21
C ASP A 146 8.98 -12.73 11.53
N SER A 147 8.62 -12.26 12.72
CA SER A 147 8.74 -10.84 13.09
C SER A 147 10.18 -10.30 13.08
N GLU A 148 11.17 -11.15 13.35
CA GLU A 148 12.59 -10.75 13.36
C GLU A 148 13.10 -10.62 11.93
N THR A 149 12.77 -11.60 11.08
CA THR A 149 13.00 -11.56 9.63
C THR A 149 12.32 -10.35 8.99
N ALA A 150 11.05 -10.09 9.32
CA ALA A 150 10.29 -8.95 8.80
C ALA A 150 10.89 -7.60 9.21
N SER A 151 11.43 -7.48 10.44
CA SER A 151 12.12 -6.27 10.89
C SER A 151 13.44 -6.05 10.15
N ALA A 152 14.24 -7.11 9.96
CA ALA A 152 15.49 -7.03 9.22
C ALA A 152 15.26 -6.66 7.75
N TYR A 153 14.21 -7.20 7.13
CA TYR A 153 13.79 -6.76 5.80
C TYR A 153 13.29 -5.32 5.82
N ALA A 154 12.42 -4.93 6.75
CA ALA A 154 11.93 -3.55 6.81
C ALA A 154 13.08 -2.53 6.85
N ASP A 155 14.14 -2.79 7.61
CA ASP A 155 15.33 -1.94 7.65
C ASP A 155 16.02 -1.87 6.27
N ILE A 156 16.28 -3.03 5.62
CA ILE A 156 16.87 -3.13 4.27
C ILE A 156 15.99 -2.43 3.22
N LEU A 157 14.68 -2.56 3.32
CA LEU A 157 13.70 -2.05 2.36
C LEU A 157 13.48 -0.54 2.45
N THR A 158 13.77 0.04 3.61
CA THR A 158 13.80 1.49 3.79
C THR A 158 15.16 2.10 3.43
N ASP A 159 16.14 1.27 3.05
CA ASP A 159 17.43 1.77 2.59
C ASP A 159 17.26 2.55 1.27
N PRO A 160 17.73 3.81 1.19
CA PRO A 160 17.60 4.65 0.00
C PRO A 160 18.12 4.01 -1.29
N HIS A 161 19.13 3.15 -1.24
CA HIS A 161 19.69 2.53 -2.45
C HIS A 161 18.89 1.34 -2.94
N VAL A 162 18.33 0.52 -2.04
CA VAL A 162 17.38 -0.55 -2.43
C VAL A 162 16.14 0.08 -3.03
N VAL A 163 15.73 1.18 -2.46
CA VAL A 163 14.66 2.03 -2.93
C VAL A 163 14.94 2.55 -4.36
N ASP A 164 16.09 3.17 -4.63
CA ASP A 164 16.48 3.65 -5.96
C ASP A 164 16.48 2.50 -6.99
N LEU A 165 16.95 1.32 -6.55
CA LEU A 165 17.00 0.12 -7.37
C LEU A 165 15.60 -0.38 -7.77
N LEU A 166 14.61 -0.24 -6.88
CA LEU A 166 13.21 -0.51 -7.18
C LEU A 166 12.62 0.52 -8.14
N GLU A 167 13.04 1.78 -8.06
CA GLU A 167 12.64 2.81 -9.04
C GLU A 167 13.08 2.41 -10.45
N ASP A 168 14.35 2.03 -10.61
CA ASP A 168 14.89 1.64 -11.91
C ASP A 168 14.17 0.40 -12.48
N GLU A 169 13.86 -0.59 -11.64
CA GLU A 169 13.12 -1.79 -12.06
C GLU A 169 11.68 -1.47 -12.47
N VAL A 170 10.99 -0.67 -11.66
CA VAL A 170 9.60 -0.26 -11.94
C VAL A 170 9.50 0.68 -13.14
N ALA A 171 10.52 1.52 -13.35
CA ALA A 171 10.64 2.36 -14.52
C ALA A 171 11.04 1.58 -15.79
N GLY A 172 11.35 0.28 -15.67
CA GLY A 172 11.88 -0.55 -16.76
C GLY A 172 13.24 -0.06 -17.27
N ALA A 173 13.99 0.64 -16.43
CA ALA A 173 15.33 1.16 -16.71
C ALA A 173 16.44 0.12 -16.42
N THR A 174 16.13 -0.94 -15.67
CA THR A 174 17.01 -2.10 -15.48
C THR A 174 17.06 -2.98 -16.74
N ILE A 175 18.25 -3.47 -17.07
CA ILE A 175 18.47 -4.40 -18.19
C ILE A 175 18.49 -5.86 -17.70
N ASP A 176 18.83 -6.07 -16.43
CA ASP A 176 18.95 -7.37 -15.77
C ASP A 176 17.87 -7.50 -14.66
N GLU A 177 17.39 -8.73 -14.44
CA GLU A 177 16.37 -9.04 -13.43
C GLU A 177 16.90 -8.71 -12.03
N LEU A 178 16.14 -7.92 -11.26
CA LEU A 178 16.52 -7.57 -9.91
C LEU A 178 16.50 -8.82 -9.00
N ASP A 179 17.67 -9.25 -8.56
CA ASP A 179 17.82 -10.43 -7.70
C ASP A 179 18.25 -10.06 -6.27
N ALA A 180 18.35 -11.07 -5.42
CA ALA A 180 18.75 -10.88 -4.03
C ALA A 180 20.19 -10.34 -3.88
N GLU A 181 21.08 -10.59 -4.84
CA GLU A 181 22.45 -10.07 -4.85
C GLU A 181 22.45 -8.55 -5.07
N ALA A 182 21.67 -8.06 -6.04
CA ALA A 182 21.52 -6.64 -6.30
C ALA A 182 20.92 -5.88 -5.09
N ILE A 183 19.92 -6.46 -4.43
CA ILE A 183 19.32 -5.88 -3.22
C ILE A 183 20.32 -5.82 -2.06
N ALA A 184 21.10 -6.89 -1.86
CA ALA A 184 22.12 -6.95 -0.80
C ALA A 184 23.21 -5.89 -1.00
N ASP A 185 23.70 -5.76 -2.23
CA ASP A 185 24.73 -4.77 -2.60
C ASP A 185 24.20 -3.34 -2.41
N ALA A 186 22.96 -3.08 -2.84
CA ALA A 186 22.32 -1.78 -2.66
C ALA A 186 22.20 -1.40 -1.18
N ALA A 187 21.68 -2.29 -0.32
CA ALA A 187 21.58 -2.03 1.11
C ALA A 187 22.94 -2.08 1.85
N GLY A 188 24.04 -2.42 1.17
CA GLY A 188 25.35 -2.58 1.80
C GLY A 188 25.38 -3.68 2.86
N VAL A 189 24.51 -4.69 2.74
CA VAL A 189 24.41 -5.82 3.65
C VAL A 189 25.07 -7.06 3.05
N ASP A 190 25.62 -7.92 3.89
CA ASP A 190 26.18 -9.19 3.42
C ASP A 190 25.02 -10.11 2.98
N LEU A 191 25.04 -10.61 1.75
CA LEU A 191 24.03 -11.54 1.24
C LEU A 191 23.89 -12.78 2.14
N GLU A 192 24.98 -13.26 2.75
CA GLU A 192 24.93 -14.39 3.69
C GLU A 192 24.28 -14.01 5.04
N SER A 193 24.22 -12.70 5.36
CA SER A 193 23.53 -12.17 6.52
C SER A 193 22.04 -11.90 6.25
N MET A 194 21.65 -11.79 4.98
CA MET A 194 20.26 -11.77 4.60
C MET A 194 19.63 -13.12 4.93
N PRO A 195 18.41 -13.15 5.49
CA PRO A 195 17.65 -14.38 5.61
C PRO A 195 17.64 -15.12 4.26
N ASN A 196 17.92 -16.42 4.26
CA ASN A 196 17.99 -17.20 3.02
C ASN A 196 16.59 -17.29 2.39
N ILE A 197 16.30 -16.39 1.46
CA ILE A 197 15.11 -16.48 0.62
C ILE A 197 15.46 -17.43 -0.51
N ARG A 198 15.04 -18.69 -0.41
CA ARG A 198 14.85 -19.49 -1.64
C ARG A 198 13.81 -18.77 -2.49
N ASP A 199 13.89 -18.76 -3.82
CA ASP A 199 12.87 -18.16 -4.69
C ASP A 199 11.44 -18.41 -4.13
N GLY A 200 10.72 -17.34 -3.79
CA GLY A 200 9.37 -17.43 -3.22
C GLY A 200 9.26 -17.61 -1.70
N ALA A 201 10.35 -17.74 -0.95
CA ALA A 201 10.28 -17.98 0.50
C ALA A 201 9.77 -16.78 1.33
N LEU A 202 9.68 -15.59 0.72
CA LEU A 202 9.01 -14.44 1.33
C LEU A 202 7.50 -14.46 1.15
N VAL A 203 6.97 -15.09 0.10
CA VAL A 203 5.52 -15.19 -0.17
C VAL A 203 5.04 -16.56 0.31
N GLU A 204 4.29 -16.58 1.42
CA GLU A 204 3.71 -17.81 1.98
C GLU A 204 2.54 -18.30 1.14
N ALA A 205 1.67 -17.38 0.75
CA ALA A 205 0.47 -17.69 -0.01
C ALA A 205 -0.04 -16.47 -0.76
N VAL A 206 -0.93 -16.73 -1.71
CA VAL A 206 -1.81 -15.72 -2.31
C VAL A 206 -3.24 -16.22 -2.25
N SER A 207 -4.21 -15.29 -2.25
CA SER A 207 -5.60 -15.67 -2.52
C SER A 207 -5.79 -16.01 -4.00
N GLY A 208 -6.90 -16.65 -4.35
CA GLY A 208 -7.42 -16.68 -5.71
C GLY A 208 -7.94 -15.30 -6.10
N VAL A 209 -7.98 -15.00 -7.39
CA VAL A 209 -8.32 -13.65 -7.87
C VAL A 209 -9.73 -13.23 -7.49
N HIS A 210 -9.86 -12.03 -6.96
CA HIS A 210 -11.12 -11.37 -6.64
C HIS A 210 -11.50 -10.47 -7.81
N VAL A 211 -12.80 -10.40 -8.10
CA VAL A 211 -13.34 -9.46 -9.10
C VAL A 211 -14.09 -8.38 -8.34
N HIS A 212 -13.58 -7.16 -8.43
CA HIS A 212 -14.13 -5.99 -7.78
C HIS A 212 -14.75 -5.06 -8.84
N TRP A 213 -15.89 -4.44 -8.53
CA TRP A 213 -16.53 -3.47 -9.42
C TRP A 213 -17.42 -2.51 -8.63
N ASP A 214 -17.67 -1.34 -9.22
CA ASP A 214 -18.64 -0.37 -8.76
C ASP A 214 -19.95 -0.54 -9.52
N ASP A 215 -21.08 -0.57 -8.82
CA ASP A 215 -22.38 -0.55 -9.49
C ASP A 215 -22.77 0.86 -9.97
N ALA A 216 -23.92 0.98 -10.65
CA ALA A 216 -24.41 2.25 -11.18
C ALA A 216 -24.69 3.33 -10.10
N LEU A 217 -24.74 2.95 -8.81
CA LEU A 217 -24.87 3.87 -7.69
C LEU A 217 -23.53 4.20 -7.03
N GLY A 218 -22.42 3.68 -7.55
CA GLY A 218 -21.09 3.78 -6.96
C GLY A 218 -20.93 2.92 -5.71
N GLN A 219 -21.80 1.91 -5.51
CA GLN A 219 -21.61 0.96 -4.42
C GLN A 219 -20.58 -0.09 -4.82
N TYR A 220 -19.64 -0.30 -3.92
CA TYR A 220 -18.57 -1.29 -4.04
C TYR A 220 -19.09 -2.72 -3.89
N HIS A 221 -18.71 -3.59 -4.83
CA HIS A 221 -18.97 -5.03 -4.77
C HIS A 221 -17.69 -5.84 -5.01
N THR A 222 -17.58 -6.98 -4.35
CA THR A 222 -16.43 -7.90 -4.54
C THR A 222 -16.93 -9.34 -4.62
N GLN A 223 -16.60 -10.02 -5.71
CA GLN A 223 -16.67 -11.47 -5.81
C GLN A 223 -15.33 -12.04 -5.36
N TRP A 224 -15.33 -12.60 -4.15
CA TRP A 224 -14.13 -13.17 -3.53
C TRP A 224 -13.70 -14.47 -4.22
N GLY A 225 -12.41 -14.55 -4.52
CA GLY A 225 -11.70 -15.77 -4.90
C GLY A 225 -11.42 -16.66 -3.69
N THR A 226 -10.81 -17.82 -3.93
CA THR A 226 -10.44 -18.77 -2.86
C THR A 226 -9.48 -18.12 -1.88
N GLN A 227 -9.72 -18.30 -0.58
CA GLN A 227 -8.85 -17.78 0.47
C GLN A 227 -7.87 -18.87 0.94
N PRO A 228 -6.61 -18.53 1.24
CA PRO A 228 -5.71 -19.48 1.88
C PRO A 228 -6.17 -19.81 3.30
N ASP A 229 -5.77 -20.96 3.81
CA ASP A 229 -6.08 -21.42 5.18
C ASP A 229 -5.13 -20.77 6.20
N LEU A 230 -5.21 -19.44 6.31
CA LEU A 230 -4.38 -18.62 7.20
C LEU A 230 -5.29 -17.77 8.10
N GLU A 231 -5.07 -17.84 9.42
CA GLU A 231 -5.83 -17.06 10.41
C GLU A 231 -5.23 -15.65 10.61
N ARG A 232 -5.01 -14.92 9.51
CA ARG A 232 -4.48 -13.54 9.51
C ARG A 232 -4.94 -12.77 8.30
N GLU A 233 -4.84 -11.45 8.37
CA GLU A 233 -5.05 -10.57 7.22
C GLU A 233 -3.87 -10.66 6.24
N PRO A 234 -4.10 -10.37 4.95
CA PRO A 234 -3.02 -10.28 3.98
C PRO A 234 -2.14 -9.06 4.23
N ASP A 235 -0.85 -9.17 3.93
CA ASP A 235 0.12 -8.10 4.11
C ASP A 235 -0.02 -7.02 3.01
N ALA A 236 -0.47 -7.42 1.82
CA ALA A 236 -0.79 -6.51 0.73
C ALA A 236 -1.88 -7.08 -0.18
N ARG A 237 -2.48 -6.23 -1.01
CA ARG A 237 -3.45 -6.61 -2.04
C ARG A 237 -3.07 -5.96 -3.36
N ILE A 238 -2.85 -6.76 -4.39
CA ILE A 238 -2.75 -6.27 -5.77
C ILE A 238 -4.10 -5.72 -6.20
N GLU A 239 -4.12 -4.63 -6.96
CA GLU A 239 -5.32 -4.08 -7.61
C GLU A 239 -5.00 -3.66 -9.05
N ILE A 240 -5.47 -4.42 -10.04
CA ILE A 240 -5.09 -4.26 -11.46
C ILE A 240 -6.32 -4.21 -12.35
N PHE A 241 -6.38 -3.23 -13.25
CA PHE A 241 -7.37 -3.16 -14.32
C PHE A 241 -7.03 -4.12 -15.46
N ALA A 242 -8.01 -4.44 -16.30
CA ALA A 242 -7.78 -5.24 -17.50
C ALA A 242 -6.72 -4.62 -18.42
N TYR A 243 -5.66 -5.36 -18.72
CA TYR A 243 -4.71 -5.06 -19.80
C TYR A 243 -4.19 -6.38 -20.38
N GLU A 244 -3.57 -6.34 -21.56
CA GLU A 244 -2.99 -7.52 -22.19
C GLU A 244 -1.50 -7.61 -21.82
N PRO A 245 -1.09 -8.47 -20.87
CA PRO A 245 0.32 -8.61 -20.54
C PRO A 245 1.08 -9.33 -21.68
N ASP A 246 2.21 -8.76 -22.07
CA ASP A 246 3.06 -9.27 -23.15
C ASP A 246 3.77 -10.58 -22.74
N SER A 247 4.08 -10.69 -21.45
CA SER A 247 4.75 -11.84 -20.86
C SER A 247 4.45 -11.95 -19.37
N PHE A 248 4.93 -13.02 -18.74
CA PHE A 248 4.85 -13.13 -17.29
C PHE A 248 5.75 -12.12 -16.57
N VAL A 249 6.90 -11.77 -17.17
CA VAL A 249 7.80 -10.75 -16.65
C VAL A 249 7.09 -9.39 -16.65
N ASP A 250 6.41 -9.06 -17.74
CA ASP A 250 5.59 -7.85 -17.85
C ASP A 250 4.50 -7.78 -16.76
N LEU A 251 3.79 -8.90 -16.52
CA LEU A 251 2.88 -8.98 -15.39
C LEU A 251 3.58 -8.69 -14.05
N LYS A 252 4.69 -9.37 -13.76
CA LYS A 252 5.45 -9.18 -12.51
C LYS A 252 5.82 -7.71 -12.31
N THR A 253 6.37 -7.06 -13.35
CA THR A 253 6.73 -5.64 -13.32
C THR A 253 5.51 -4.78 -13.01
N GLN A 254 4.36 -5.06 -13.63
CA GLN A 254 3.12 -4.32 -13.38
C GLN A 254 2.58 -4.55 -11.96
N LEU A 255 2.71 -5.75 -11.38
CA LEU A 255 2.34 -6.04 -9.99
C LEU A 255 3.19 -5.24 -9.01
N VAL A 256 4.51 -5.21 -9.20
CA VAL A 256 5.44 -4.44 -8.37
C VAL A 256 5.14 -2.94 -8.51
N ARG A 257 4.97 -2.44 -9.74
CA ARG A 257 4.59 -1.05 -10.00
C ARG A 257 3.29 -0.67 -9.29
N ASN A 258 2.28 -1.53 -9.32
CA ASN A 258 1.03 -1.29 -8.62
C ASN A 258 1.25 -1.14 -7.12
N LEU A 259 2.01 -2.03 -6.47
CA LEU A 259 2.32 -1.94 -5.04
C LEU A 259 3.09 -0.66 -4.70
N VAL A 260 4.06 -0.26 -5.52
CA VAL A 260 4.80 1.00 -5.33
C VAL A 260 3.87 2.22 -5.45
N CYS A 261 2.94 2.23 -6.41
CA CYS A 261 1.88 3.23 -6.49
C CYS A 261 0.93 3.17 -5.28
N GLN A 262 0.67 2.01 -4.68
CA GLN A 262 -0.15 1.94 -3.46
C GLN A 262 0.56 2.55 -2.25
N VAL A 263 1.90 2.38 -2.13
CA VAL A 263 2.69 3.05 -1.09
C VAL A 263 2.54 4.56 -1.22
N ARG A 264 2.67 5.10 -2.44
CA ARG A 264 2.39 6.51 -2.74
C ARG A 264 1.03 6.94 -2.23
N ASP A 265 -0.01 6.17 -2.58
CA ASP A 265 -1.39 6.49 -2.25
C ASP A 265 -1.62 6.54 -0.74
N CYS A 266 -0.93 5.69 0.04
CA CYS A 266 -0.97 5.77 1.50
C CYS A 266 -0.50 7.14 2.02
N TYR A 267 0.63 7.65 1.52
CA TYR A 267 1.16 8.96 1.94
C TYR A 267 0.28 10.12 1.51
N LEU A 268 -0.19 10.12 0.26
CA LEU A 268 -1.09 11.14 -0.27
C LEU A 268 -2.42 11.17 0.51
N ALA A 269 -2.98 10.01 0.85
CA ALA A 269 -4.18 9.91 1.67
C ALA A 269 -3.97 10.37 3.13
N MET A 270 -2.72 10.51 3.58
CA MET A 270 -2.35 11.13 4.85
C MET A 270 -2.09 12.64 4.73
N GLY A 271 -2.15 13.20 3.52
CA GLY A 271 -1.86 14.60 3.26
C GLY A 271 -0.38 14.96 3.45
N ILE A 272 0.53 14.00 3.24
CA ILE A 272 1.97 14.23 3.23
C ILE A 272 2.59 13.70 1.95
N ALA A 273 3.79 14.16 1.65
CA ALA A 273 4.58 13.62 0.57
C ALA A 273 4.86 12.14 0.78
N PRO A 274 4.76 11.33 -0.28
CA PRO A 274 5.51 10.10 -0.34
C PRO A 274 7.02 10.42 -0.30
N PRO A 275 7.84 9.52 0.26
CA PRO A 275 9.27 9.49 -0.02
C PRO A 275 9.52 9.56 -1.54
N GLU A 276 10.60 10.21 -1.97
CA GLU A 276 10.87 10.57 -3.38
C GLU A 276 10.68 9.38 -4.33
N GLN A 277 11.11 8.20 -3.88
CA GLN A 277 11.03 6.95 -4.62
C GLN A 277 9.65 6.39 -4.91
N PHE A 278 8.66 6.78 -4.12
CA PHE A 278 7.30 6.33 -4.30
C PHE A 278 6.53 7.37 -5.12
N ARG A 279 7.17 8.44 -5.61
CA ARG A 279 6.53 9.49 -6.42
C ARG A 279 6.46 9.13 -7.90
N ILE A 280 6.04 7.90 -8.17
CA ILE A 280 5.78 7.42 -9.52
C ILE A 280 4.32 7.63 -9.91
N LEU A 281 4.03 7.74 -11.20
CA LEU A 281 2.67 7.84 -11.73
C LEU A 281 2.14 6.47 -12.15
N GLY A 282 0.82 6.30 -12.03
CA GLY A 282 0.13 5.06 -12.37
C GLY A 282 -0.89 4.63 -11.32
N HIS A 283 -1.70 3.65 -11.68
CA HIS A 283 -2.72 3.08 -10.80
C HIS A 283 -2.10 2.32 -9.63
N GLY A 284 -2.38 2.80 -8.42
CA GLY A 284 -2.16 2.08 -7.16
C GLY A 284 -3.47 1.48 -6.67
N ARG A 285 -4.07 2.08 -5.64
CA ARG A 285 -5.37 1.65 -5.12
C ARG A 285 -6.50 2.19 -6.01
N HIS A 286 -7.54 1.38 -6.22
CA HIS A 286 -8.72 1.79 -6.97
C HIS A 286 -9.46 2.96 -6.30
N ASP A 287 -9.60 2.90 -4.97
CA ASP A 287 -10.23 3.97 -4.19
C ASP A 287 -9.48 5.29 -4.32
N ALA A 288 -8.14 5.28 -4.22
CA ALA A 288 -7.31 6.46 -4.42
C ALA A 288 -7.45 7.03 -5.83
N SER A 289 -7.37 6.20 -6.87
CA SER A 289 -7.53 6.62 -8.27
C SER A 289 -8.91 7.25 -8.52
N THR A 290 -9.96 6.71 -7.89
CA THR A 290 -11.31 7.29 -7.93
C THR A 290 -11.32 8.69 -7.31
N TRP A 291 -10.68 8.87 -6.15
CA TRP A 291 -10.61 10.18 -5.50
C TRP A 291 -9.82 11.19 -6.34
N TYR A 292 -8.68 10.79 -6.90
CA TYR A 292 -7.83 11.64 -7.74
C TYR A 292 -8.54 12.15 -8.99
N SER A 293 -9.39 11.31 -9.60
CA SER A 293 -10.17 11.70 -10.79
C SER A 293 -11.40 12.54 -10.50
N HIS A 294 -12.00 12.41 -9.31
CA HIS A 294 -13.28 13.05 -8.98
C HIS A 294 -13.14 14.40 -8.27
N TYR A 295 -12.03 14.64 -7.58
CA TYR A 295 -11.86 15.80 -6.71
C TYR A 295 -10.66 16.66 -7.07
N ASP A 296 -10.91 17.96 -7.21
CA ASP A 296 -9.93 18.97 -7.65
C ASP A 296 -8.84 19.32 -6.63
N PHE A 297 -8.96 18.82 -5.40
CA PHE A 297 -7.95 18.98 -4.36
C PHE A 297 -6.85 17.91 -4.40
N TYR A 298 -6.94 16.95 -5.32
CA TYR A 298 -5.87 16.03 -5.67
C TYR A 298 -5.46 16.22 -7.13
N ASP A 299 -4.18 16.03 -7.42
CA ASP A 299 -3.70 15.87 -8.80
C ASP A 299 -4.01 14.43 -9.29
N GLU A 300 -3.96 14.21 -10.60
CA GLU A 300 -4.25 12.93 -11.24
C GLU A 300 -3.06 11.95 -11.14
N TYR A 301 -2.60 11.61 -9.92
CA TYR A 301 -1.42 10.74 -9.71
C TYR A 301 -1.54 9.35 -10.37
N PHE A 302 -2.76 8.92 -10.70
CA PHE A 302 -3.00 7.65 -11.38
C PHE A 302 -2.66 7.69 -12.88
N ASP A 303 -2.67 8.88 -13.50
CA ASP A 303 -2.44 9.07 -14.93
C ASP A 303 -0.92 9.22 -15.20
N PRO A 304 -0.29 8.32 -15.97
CA PRO A 304 1.13 8.41 -16.32
C PRO A 304 1.53 9.70 -17.06
N ASP A 305 0.58 10.39 -17.69
CA ASP A 305 0.82 11.59 -18.48
C ASP A 305 0.44 12.89 -17.74
N ALA A 306 -0.02 12.80 -16.48
CA ALA A 306 -0.44 13.97 -15.71
C ALA A 306 0.73 14.89 -15.31
N GLU A 307 0.48 16.20 -15.35
CA GLU A 307 1.35 17.20 -14.73
C GLU A 307 0.99 17.33 -13.25
N ILE A 308 1.90 16.90 -12.36
CA ILE A 308 1.70 17.00 -10.91
C ILE A 308 2.09 18.37 -10.40
N SER A 309 1.15 19.05 -9.75
CA SER A 309 1.30 20.39 -9.21
C SER A 309 1.88 20.39 -7.79
N THR A 310 1.63 19.33 -7.02
CA THR A 310 2.11 19.20 -5.64
C THR A 310 2.44 17.75 -5.29
N TRP A 311 3.46 17.56 -4.47
CA TRP A 311 3.72 16.30 -3.76
C TRP A 311 3.55 16.47 -2.25
N TYR A 312 2.95 17.56 -1.78
CA TYR A 312 2.81 17.89 -0.36
C TYR A 312 4.13 18.04 0.43
N GLU A 313 5.26 18.33 -0.23
CA GLU A 313 6.59 18.42 0.42
C GLU A 313 6.63 19.43 1.56
N GLU A 314 6.07 20.63 1.33
CA GLU A 314 6.02 21.69 2.35
C GLU A 314 5.12 21.33 3.55
N GLN A 315 4.21 20.38 3.34
CA GLN A 315 3.28 19.87 4.33
C GLN A 315 3.84 18.63 5.07
N THR A 316 4.97 18.08 4.66
CA THR A 316 5.57 16.89 5.28
C THR A 316 6.48 17.26 6.45
N PRO A 317 6.30 16.66 7.65
CA PRO A 317 7.27 16.78 8.73
C PRO A 317 8.65 16.22 8.34
N GLU A 318 9.73 16.88 8.73
CA GLU A 318 11.10 16.44 8.41
C GLU A 318 11.39 15.01 8.89
N ASN A 319 10.83 14.61 10.03
CA ASN A 319 10.99 13.28 10.62
C ASN A 319 9.78 12.35 10.35
N ALA A 320 9.00 12.61 9.29
CA ALA A 320 7.83 11.81 8.93
C ALA A 320 8.15 10.35 8.68
N TYR A 321 9.35 10.05 8.17
CA TYR A 321 9.80 8.71 7.84
C TYR A 321 10.80 8.15 8.85
N GLU A 322 11.02 8.79 9.99
CA GLU A 322 11.92 8.24 11.01
C GLU A 322 11.16 7.27 11.91
N HIS A 323 11.67 6.04 12.04
CA HIS A 323 11.15 5.03 12.95
C HIS A 323 11.85 5.15 14.31
N GLU A 324 11.11 5.55 15.35
CA GLU A 324 11.65 5.74 16.72
C GLU A 324 11.19 4.63 17.69
N GLY A 325 10.10 3.93 17.37
CA GLY A 325 9.63 2.80 18.16
C GLY A 325 10.29 1.48 17.73
N GLU A 326 10.31 0.48 18.60
CA GLU A 326 10.42 -0.92 18.15
C GLU A 326 9.02 -1.39 17.75
N THR A 327 8.86 -2.13 16.65
CA THR A 327 7.56 -2.63 16.20
C THR A 327 6.92 -3.54 17.26
N ARG A 328 5.76 -3.13 17.76
CA ARG A 328 4.97 -3.80 18.81
C ARG A 328 3.65 -4.29 18.21
N ARG A 329 3.64 -5.53 17.74
CA ARG A 329 2.38 -6.20 17.40
C ARG A 329 1.58 -6.42 18.68
N VAL A 330 0.33 -5.97 18.70
CA VAL A 330 -0.58 -6.26 19.81
C VAL A 330 -0.91 -7.75 19.73
N HIS A 331 -0.48 -8.53 20.71
CA HIS A 331 -0.94 -9.91 20.81
C HIS A 331 -2.47 -9.91 21.01
N PRO A 332 -3.24 -10.64 20.20
CA PRO A 332 -4.66 -10.82 20.48
C PRO A 332 -4.76 -11.67 21.76
N ASN A 333 -5.08 -10.98 22.87
CA ASN A 333 -5.29 -11.43 24.25
C ASN A 333 -4.25 -10.92 25.25
N ALA A 334 -4.52 -9.73 25.80
CA ALA A 334 -4.23 -9.39 27.20
C ALA A 334 -5.52 -8.86 27.85
#